data_AF-A0A3D4CT81-F1
#
_entry.id   AF-A0A3D4CT81-F1
#
_cell.length_a   1.000
_cell.length_b   1.000
_cell.length_c   1.000
_cell.angle_alpha   90.00
_cell.angle_beta   90.00
_cell.angle_gamma   90.00
#
_symmetry.space_group_name_H-M   'P 1'
#
loop_
_entity.id
_entity.type
_entity.pdbx_description
1 polymer ?
#
loop_
_entity_poly.entity_id
_entity_poly.type
_entity_poly.pdbx_seq_one_letter_code
_entity_poly.pdbx_strand_id
1 'polypeptide(L)' 'MVLFLPLAVFGGEKRKPDIVVILADDAGYSDFGCYGGEIETPVLDALAANGLRFSQFYN' A
#
# COMPACT_ATOMS: atom_id res chain seq x y z
N MET A 1 -53.26 8.71 5.69
CA MET A 1 -52.07 9.56 5.52
C MET A 1 -50.87 8.74 5.99
N VAL A 2 -50.19 8.06 5.05
CA VAL A 2 -49.03 7.22 5.37
C VAL A 2 -47.82 8.15 5.43
N LEU A 3 -47.21 8.30 6.61
CA LEU A 3 -46.01 9.11 6.79
C LEU A 3 -44.81 8.30 6.31
N PHE A 4 -44.23 8.66 5.18
CA PHE A 4 -42.90 8.17 4.76
C PHE A 4 -41.84 8.98 5.50
N LEU A 5 -41.12 8.34 6.43
CA LEU A 5 -39.95 8.94 7.06
C LEU A 5 -38.74 8.73 6.12
N PRO A 6 -37.99 9.77 5.73
CA PRO A 6 -36.79 9.57 4.93
C PRO A 6 -35.73 8.93 5.82
N LEU A 7 -35.26 7.75 5.42
CA LEU A 7 -34.09 7.12 6.01
C LEU A 7 -32.88 8.00 5.66
N ALA A 8 -32.36 8.75 6.64
CA ALA A 8 -31.15 9.53 6.46
C ALA A 8 -29.96 8.56 6.26
N VAL A 9 -29.42 8.52 5.04
CA VAL A 9 -28.17 7.84 4.75
C VAL A 9 -27.03 8.72 5.27
N PHE A 10 -26.48 8.38 6.44
CA PHE A 10 -25.23 8.95 6.91
C PHE A 10 -24.09 8.34 6.08
N GLY A 11 -23.61 9.07 5.09
CA GLY A 11 -22.33 8.76 4.44
C GLY A 11 -21.21 9.03 5.45
N GLY A 12 -20.62 7.99 6.02
CA GLY A 12 -19.43 8.13 6.87
C GLY A 12 -18.33 8.84 6.08
N GLU A 13 -17.71 9.87 6.69
CA GLU A 13 -16.54 10.51 6.09
C GLU A 13 -15.52 9.44 5.74
N LYS A 14 -15.18 9.34 4.44
CA LYS A 14 -14.07 8.49 4.02
C LYS A 14 -12.81 9.06 4.65
N ARG A 15 -12.37 8.44 5.74
CA ARG A 15 -11.14 8.82 6.43
C ARG A 15 -10.01 8.83 5.40
N LYS A 16 -9.30 9.95 5.31
CA LYS A 16 -8.14 10.06 4.44
C LYS A 16 -7.10 9.03 4.88
N PRO A 17 -6.45 8.32 3.95
CA PRO A 17 -5.41 7.37 4.31
C PRO A 17 -4.21 8.12 4.89
N ASP A 18 -3.55 7.50 5.87
CA ASP A 18 -2.22 7.92 6.30
C ASP A 18 -1.20 7.47 5.23
N ILE A 19 -0.26 8.35 4.88
CA ILE A 19 0.75 8.08 3.85
C ILE A 19 2.11 8.04 4.52
N VAL A 20 2.82 6.91 4.35
CA VAL A 20 4.19 6.72 4.85
C VAL A 20 5.09 6.44 3.65
N VAL A 21 6.19 7.19 3.54
CA VAL A 21 7.21 7.00 2.51
C VAL A 21 8.48 6.52 3.19
N ILE A 22 8.99 5.38 2.76
CA ILE A 22 10.26 4.81 3.19
C ILE A 22 11.21 4.93 2.01
N LEU A 23 12.28 5.71 2.18
CA LEU A 23 13.34 5.86 1.20
C LEU A 23 14.61 5.22 1.77
N ALA A 24 15.13 4.23 1.07
CA ALA A 24 16.43 3.64 1.38
C ALA A 24 17.51 4.33 0.53
N ASP A 25 18.60 4.72 1.18
CA ASP A 25 19.77 5.32 0.52
C ASP A 25 20.60 4.24 -0.16
N ASP A 26 21.13 4.53 -1.34
CA ASP A 26 21.99 3.64 -2.16
C ASP A 26 21.48 2.20 -2.39
N ALA A 27 20.16 1.97 -2.25
CA ALA A 27 19.57 0.65 -2.47
C ALA A 27 19.55 0.27 -3.96
N GLY A 28 20.18 -0.86 -4.28
CA GLY A 28 20.17 -1.49 -5.58
C GLY A 28 18.97 -2.42 -5.79
N TYR A 29 18.71 -2.76 -7.06
CA TYR A 29 17.61 -3.66 -7.42
C TYR A 29 17.74 -5.05 -6.77
N SER A 30 18.97 -5.57 -6.65
CA SER A 30 19.27 -6.89 -6.09
C SER A 30 19.34 -6.94 -4.56
N ASP A 31 19.13 -5.82 -3.87
CA ASP A 31 19.28 -5.79 -2.40
C ASP A 31 18.04 -6.36 -1.67
N PHE A 32 16.92 -6.48 -2.37
CA PHE A 32 15.67 -6.99 -1.80
C PHE A 32 15.34 -8.38 -2.34
N GLY A 33 14.95 -9.29 -1.44
CA GLY A 33 14.56 -10.66 -1.78
C GLY A 33 13.43 -10.72 -2.81
N CYS A 34 12.46 -9.81 -2.72
CA CYS A 34 11.36 -9.71 -3.69
C CYS A 34 11.81 -9.33 -5.12
N TYR A 35 13.07 -8.97 -5.36
CA TYR A 35 13.63 -8.78 -6.71
C TYR A 35 14.65 -9.86 -7.10
N GLY A 36 14.77 -10.93 -6.31
CA GLY A 36 15.73 -12.01 -6.52
C GLY A 36 17.07 -11.79 -5.81
N GLY A 37 17.13 -10.87 -4.85
CA GLY A 37 18.29 -10.67 -3.98
C GLY A 37 18.56 -11.85 -3.04
N GLU A 38 19.81 -11.99 -2.61
CA GLU A 38 20.24 -13.05 -1.67
C GLU A 38 19.96 -12.69 -0.20
N ILE A 39 19.69 -11.41 0.10
CA ILE A 39 19.40 -10.94 1.45
C ILE A 39 17.93 -11.25 1.79
N GLU A 40 17.71 -11.90 2.93
CA GLU A 40 16.36 -12.15 3.44
C GLU A 40 15.70 -10.85 3.89
N THR A 41 14.64 -10.43 3.17
CA THR A 41 13.87 -9.22 3.48
C THR A 41 12.39 -9.50 3.72
N PRO A 42 12.02 -10.38 4.68
CA PRO A 42 10.68 -10.95 4.77
C PRO A 42 9.55 -9.92 4.95
N VAL A 43 9.83 -8.78 5.59
CA VAL A 43 8.85 -7.69 5.76
C VAL A 43 8.60 -6.97 4.43
N LEU A 44 9.66 -6.67 3.67
CA LEU A 44 9.54 -6.02 2.36
C LEU A 44 8.94 -6.98 1.33
N ASP A 45 9.26 -8.27 1.42
CA ASP A 45 8.68 -9.31 0.57
C ASP A 45 7.18 -9.44 0.80
N ALA A 46 6.74 -9.43 2.06
CA ALA A 46 5.33 -9.41 2.41
C ALA A 46 4.64 -8.13 1.92
N LEU A 47 5.27 -6.96 2.02
CA LEU A 47 4.72 -5.70 1.49
C LEU A 47 4.57 -5.77 -0.03
N ALA A 48 5.55 -6.30 -0.74
CA ALA A 48 5.51 -6.46 -2.19
C ALA A 48 4.43 -7.46 -2.63
N ALA A 49 4.22 -8.55 -1.88
CA ALA A 49 3.20 -9.56 -2.16
C ALA A 49 1.77 -9.08 -1.88
N ASN A 50 1.59 -8.21 -0.87
CA ASN A 50 0.28 -7.66 -0.48
C ASN A 50 -0.02 -6.31 -1.14
N GLY A 51 0.87 -5.83 -2.01
CA GLY A 51 0.79 -4.51 -2.62
C GLY A 51 1.07 -4.55 -4.11
N LEU A 52 1.58 -3.42 -4.61
CA LEU A 52 2.07 -3.28 -5.97
C LEU A 52 3.60 -3.26 -5.95
N ARG A 53 4.22 -4.08 -6.79
CA ARG A 53 5.68 -4.14 -6.97
C ARG A 53 6.04 -3.68 -8.39
N PHE A 54 6.91 -2.69 -8.50
CA PHE A 54 7.43 -2.22 -9.78
C PHE A 54 8.75 -2.92 -10.10
N SER A 55 8.81 -3.67 -11.19
CA SER A 55 10.05 -4.35 -11.64
C SER A 55 10.88 -3.53 -12.64
N GLN A 56 10.37 -2.38 -13.07
CA GLN A 56 10.95 -1.51 -14.10
C GLN A 56 10.83 -0.04 -13.68
N PHE A 57 11.53 0.32 -12.61
CA PHE A 57 11.59 1.68 -12.08
C PHE A 57 13.01 2.21 -12.20
N TYR A 58 13.16 3.44 -12.68
CA TYR A 58 14.44 4.08 -13.00
C TYR A 58 14.49 5.46 -12.31
N ASN A 59 15.69 5.91 -11.94
CA ASN A 59 15.93 7.26 -11.40
C ASN A 59 15.79 8.35 -12.47
#